data_AF-A0A843Y0X1-F1
#
_entry.id   AF-A0A843Y0X1-F1
#
_cell.length_a   1.000
_cell.length_b   1.000
_cell.length_c   1.000
_cell.angle_alpha   90.00
_cell.angle_beta   90.00
_cell.angle_gamma   90.00
#
_symmetry.space_group_name_H-M   'P 1'
#
loop_
_entity.id
_entity.type
_entity.pdbx_description
1 polymer ?
#
loop_
_entity_poly.entity_id
_entity_poly.type
_entity_poly.pdbx_seq_one_letter_code
_entity_poly.pdbx_strand_id
1 'polypeptide(L)'
;MPLFFMLSGIFFKPSGVLNRIKRLMIPYFGFMILASLLFVAKGSIVRKSVEWNEIFAPFLGATKGYPNTPCWFLLSLAQISLIYAIVNRIIKQRWQRVLCAFLLSFGAYVWGIYVPDVKYYVDVSFLCLVFMALGYEYREFLLKKITTDIGVCFLSLSVIIFYLRPFDTNVSQNEIPMGYVEFMLLAIMLSLSIVGISKCIEK
;
A
#
# COMPACT_ATOMS: atom_id res chain seq x y z
N MET A 1 -5.37 -1.36 3.47
CA MET A 1 -4.15 -0.76 2.86
C MET A 1 -4.29 -0.44 1.37
N PRO A 2 -4.81 -1.33 0.49
CA PRO A 2 -4.95 -1.04 -0.95
C PRO A 2 -5.66 0.28 -1.30
N LEU A 3 -6.70 0.65 -0.54
CA LEU A 3 -7.39 1.93 -0.68
C LEU A 3 -6.44 3.12 -0.65
N PHE A 4 -5.50 3.18 0.30
CA PHE A 4 -4.61 4.33 0.42
C PHE A 4 -3.67 4.48 -0.77
N PHE A 5 -3.24 3.37 -1.38
CA PHE A 5 -2.47 3.40 -2.63
C PHE A 5 -3.32 3.91 -3.80
N MET A 6 -4.60 3.53 -3.85
CA MET A 6 -5.53 4.05 -4.86
C MET A 6 -5.84 5.53 -4.66
N LEU A 7 -6.12 5.97 -3.43
CA LEU A 7 -6.28 7.40 -3.10
C LEU A 7 -5.01 8.19 -3.46
N SER A 8 -3.83 7.62 -3.17
CA SER A 8 -2.55 8.20 -3.58
C SER A 8 -2.50 8.41 -5.09
N GLY A 9 -2.99 7.45 -5.89
CA GLY A 9 -3.11 7.56 -7.34
C GLY A 9 -4.05 8.67 -7.80
N ILE A 10 -5.23 8.80 -7.18
CA ILE A 10 -6.20 9.85 -7.49
C ILE A 10 -5.56 11.24 -7.37
N PHE A 11 -4.76 11.47 -6.32
CA PHE A 11 -4.07 12.73 -6.06
C PHE A 11 -2.64 12.79 -6.64
N PHE A 12 -2.26 11.85 -7.51
CA PHE A 12 -0.91 11.80 -8.07
C PHE A 12 -0.70 12.86 -9.16
N LYS A 13 0.47 13.53 -9.10
CA LYS A 13 0.92 14.52 -10.08
C LYS A 13 2.36 14.19 -10.50
N PRO A 14 2.61 13.77 -11.75
CA PRO A 14 3.94 13.36 -12.21
C PRO A 14 5.02 14.45 -12.09
N SER A 15 4.67 15.71 -12.29
CA SER A 15 5.62 16.85 -12.21
C SER A 15 6.11 17.15 -10.78
N GLY A 16 5.44 16.64 -9.75
CA GLY A 16 5.74 16.92 -8.34
C GLY A 16 6.27 15.72 -7.55
N VAL A 17 6.77 14.67 -8.22
CA VAL A 17 7.13 13.40 -7.59
C VAL A 17 8.21 13.57 -6.53
N LEU A 18 9.27 14.35 -6.79
CA LEU A 18 10.33 14.57 -5.80
C LEU A 18 9.80 15.26 -4.54
N ASN A 19 8.95 16.28 -4.68
CA ASN A 19 8.33 16.96 -3.53
C ASN A 19 7.39 16.02 -2.77
N ARG A 20 6.68 15.12 -3.47
CA ARG A 20 5.86 14.09 -2.85
C ARG A 20 6.70 13.10 -2.05
N ILE A 21 7.79 12.59 -2.62
CA ILE A 21 8.73 11.70 -1.94
C ILE A 21 9.26 12.38 -0.67
N LYS A 22 9.72 13.63 -0.77
CA LYS A 22 10.17 14.39 0.42
C LYS A 22 9.09 14.48 1.50
N ARG A 23 7.85 14.82 1.14
CA ARG A 23 6.72 14.90 2.09
C ARG A 23 6.35 13.57 2.74
N LEU A 24 6.65 12.44 2.11
CA LEU A 24 6.44 11.10 2.67
C LEU A 24 7.64 10.62 3.49
N MET A 25 8.85 10.89 3.00
CA MET A 25 10.10 10.42 3.63
C MET A 25 10.49 11.22 4.87
N ILE A 26 10.21 12.52 4.91
CA ILE A 26 10.46 13.35 6.10
C ILE A 26 9.72 12.80 7.34
N PRO A 27 8.39 12.61 7.32
CA PRO A 27 7.69 12.05 8.47
C PRO A 27 8.10 10.59 8.74
N TYR A 28 8.38 9.80 7.70
CA TYR A 28 8.91 8.44 7.87
C TYR A 28 10.23 8.43 8.67
N PHE A 29 11.24 9.19 8.24
CA PHE A 29 12.52 9.26 8.94
C PHE A 29 12.38 9.91 10.31
N GLY A 30 11.57 10.98 10.45
CA GLY A 30 11.31 11.62 11.73
C GLY A 30 10.72 10.65 12.75
N PHE A 31 9.71 9.87 12.35
CA PHE A 31 9.12 8.85 13.21
C PHE A 31 10.10 7.72 13.54
N MET A 32 10.84 7.22 12.54
CA MET A 32 11.84 6.17 12.75
C MET A 32 12.95 6.59 13.70
N ILE A 33 13.46 7.82 13.58
CA ILE A 33 14.48 8.37 14.49
C ILE A 33 13.90 8.50 15.90
N LEU A 34 12.73 9.11 16.05
CA LEU A 34 12.10 9.29 17.37
C LEU A 34 11.83 7.94 18.04
N ALA A 35 11.28 6.97 17.32
CA ALA A 35 10.99 5.66 17.85
C ALA A 35 12.28 4.91 18.23
N SER A 36 13.35 5.06 17.45
CA SER A 36 14.67 4.50 17.79
C SER A 36 15.24 5.13 19.06
N LEU A 37 15.13 6.45 19.22
CA LEU A 37 15.57 7.15 20.43
C LEU A 37 14.81 6.69 21.67
N LEU A 38 13.48 6.56 21.56
CA LEU A 38 12.64 6.03 22.64
C LEU A 38 12.97 4.57 22.97
N PHE A 39 13.25 3.75 21.96
CA PHE A 39 13.66 2.36 22.14
C PHE A 39 14.99 2.26 22.89
N VAL A 40 16.00 3.04 22.48
CA VAL A 40 17.29 3.11 23.17
C VAL A 40 17.11 3.59 24.61
N ALA A 41 16.34 4.67 24.83
CA ALA A 41 16.07 5.18 26.17
C ALA A 41 15.41 4.12 27.06
N LYS A 42 14.40 3.40 26.56
CA LYS A 42 13.75 2.30 27.27
C LYS A 42 14.73 1.15 27.56
N GLY A 43 15.54 0.75 26.60
CA GLY A 43 16.55 -0.31 26.76
C GLY A 43 17.58 0.04 27.84
N SER A 44 18.09 1.27 27.81
CA SER A 44 19.06 1.77 28.79
C SER A 44 18.50 1.91 30.20
N ILE A 45 17.25 2.38 30.35
CA ILE A 45 16.62 2.62 31.66
C ILE A 45 16.10 1.32 32.28
N VAL A 46 15.45 0.45 31.48
CA VAL A 46 14.69 -0.70 31.98
C VAL A 46 15.46 -2.02 31.86
N ARG A 47 16.15 -2.25 30.74
CA ARG A 47 16.77 -3.56 30.43
C ARG A 47 18.28 -3.61 30.63
N LYS A 48 18.94 -2.45 30.82
CA LYS A 48 20.42 -2.29 30.85
C LYS A 48 21.14 -2.88 29.62
N SER A 49 20.42 -3.15 28.54
CA SER A 49 20.93 -3.63 27.26
C SER A 49 20.09 -3.06 26.12
N VAL A 50 20.71 -2.89 24.96
CA VAL A 50 20.05 -2.38 23.74
C VAL A 50 20.27 -3.39 22.63
N GLU A 51 19.17 -3.95 22.12
CA GLU A 51 19.20 -4.88 20.99
C GLU A 51 19.19 -4.08 19.69
N TRP A 52 20.37 -3.74 19.18
CA TRP A 52 20.53 -2.93 17.97
C TRP A 52 19.84 -3.51 16.73
N ASN A 53 19.70 -4.84 16.66
CA ASN A 53 19.01 -5.51 15.57
C ASN A 53 17.51 -5.14 15.51
N GLU A 54 16.86 -4.89 16.64
CA GLU A 54 15.45 -4.49 16.69
C GLU A 54 15.22 -3.08 16.11
N ILE A 55 16.24 -2.22 16.14
CA ILE A 55 16.19 -0.88 15.55
C ILE A 55 16.16 -0.94 14.02
N PHE A 56 16.89 -1.91 13.44
CA PHE A 56 16.97 -2.10 11.99
C PHE A 56 15.88 -3.02 11.44
N ALA A 57 15.23 -3.82 12.27
CA ALA A 57 14.19 -4.76 11.88
C ALA A 57 13.09 -4.15 10.98
N PRO A 58 12.57 -2.92 11.23
CA PRO A 58 11.58 -2.32 10.35
C PRO A 58 12.08 -2.03 8.92
N PHE A 59 13.38 -1.79 8.74
CA PHE A 59 14.00 -1.60 7.42
C PHE A 59 14.23 -2.93 6.70
N LEU A 60 14.37 -4.02 7.45
CA LEU A 60 14.60 -5.37 6.95
C LEU A 60 13.29 -6.12 6.62
N GLY A 61 12.13 -5.44 6.68
CA GLY A 61 10.84 -6.03 6.32
C GLY A 61 10.06 -6.62 7.50
N ALA A 62 10.54 -6.45 8.74
CA ALA A 62 9.86 -6.98 9.90
C ALA A 62 8.63 -6.13 10.28
N THR A 63 7.44 -6.73 10.23
CA THR A 63 6.17 -6.06 10.57
C THR A 63 5.36 -6.77 11.64
N LYS A 64 5.79 -7.95 12.10
CA LYS A 64 5.21 -8.68 13.24
C LYS A 64 6.02 -8.37 14.51
N GLY A 65 5.34 -7.99 15.59
CA GLY A 65 5.96 -7.76 16.91
C GLY A 65 6.63 -6.40 17.12
N TYR A 66 6.53 -5.46 16.17
CA TYR A 66 7.18 -4.15 16.26
C TYR A 66 6.18 -2.99 16.43
N PRO A 67 6.42 -2.02 17.32
CA PRO A 67 5.52 -0.88 17.53
C PRO A 67 5.38 0.03 16.28
N ASN A 68 6.38 0.03 15.41
CA ASN A 68 6.46 0.91 14.24
C ASN A 68 5.90 0.28 12.96
N THR A 69 5.20 -0.85 13.09
CA THR A 69 4.64 -1.60 11.95
C THR A 69 3.95 -0.70 10.93
N PRO A 70 3.10 0.30 11.26
CA PRO A 70 2.44 1.10 10.23
C PRO A 70 3.35 1.93 9.29
N CYS A 71 4.62 2.15 9.65
CA CYS A 71 5.52 3.03 8.90
C CYS A 71 5.96 2.50 7.54
N TRP A 72 5.91 1.18 7.34
CA TRP A 72 6.25 0.56 6.05
C TRP A 72 5.48 1.21 4.89
N PHE A 73 4.23 1.58 5.15
CA PHE A 73 3.32 2.12 4.16
C PHE A 73 3.80 3.47 3.58
N LEU A 74 4.45 4.32 4.38
CA LEU A 74 5.00 5.60 3.89
C LEU A 74 6.17 5.38 2.94
N LEU A 75 7.05 4.43 3.27
CA LEU A 75 8.17 4.04 2.42
C LEU A 75 7.65 3.44 1.10
N SER A 76 6.67 2.53 1.16
CA SER A 76 6.04 1.96 -0.04
C SER A 76 5.33 3.03 -0.89
N LEU A 77 4.65 4.01 -0.28
CA LEU A 77 4.05 5.14 -0.99
C LEU A 77 5.09 6.03 -1.70
N ALA A 78 6.26 6.22 -1.11
CA ALA A 78 7.35 6.96 -1.76
C ALA A 78 7.89 6.17 -2.97
N GLN A 79 8.14 4.87 -2.80
CA GLN A 79 8.63 3.98 -3.86
C GLN A 79 7.64 3.90 -5.02
N ILE A 80 6.36 3.57 -4.76
CA ILE A 80 5.32 3.47 -5.78
C ILE A 80 5.10 4.80 -6.53
N SER A 81 5.28 5.95 -5.85
CA SER A 81 5.20 7.26 -6.49
C SER A 81 6.31 7.46 -7.52
N LEU A 82 7.52 7.00 -7.22
CA LEU A 82 8.65 7.03 -8.15
C LEU A 82 8.46 6.03 -9.30
N ILE A 83 8.16 4.77 -8.97
CA ILE A 83 7.95 3.70 -9.95
C ILE A 83 6.87 4.10 -10.95
N TYR A 84 5.73 4.59 -10.45
CA TYR A 84 4.62 4.98 -11.31
C TYR A 84 4.93 6.23 -12.15
N ALA A 85 5.74 7.17 -11.64
CA ALA A 85 6.23 8.30 -12.45
C ALA A 85 7.03 7.82 -13.66
N ILE A 86 7.88 6.80 -13.47
CA ILE A 86 8.68 6.19 -14.53
C ILE A 86 7.76 5.48 -15.54
N VAL A 87 6.82 4.66 -15.07
CA VAL A 87 5.81 4.00 -15.93
C VAL A 87 5.04 5.04 -16.76
N ASN A 88 4.57 6.11 -16.12
CA ASN A 88 3.83 7.20 -16.77
C ASN A 88 4.67 7.96 -17.81
N ARG A 89 5.99 8.05 -17.62
CA ARG A 89 6.91 8.70 -18.57
C ARG A 89 7.13 7.83 -19.81
N ILE A 90 7.37 6.54 -19.61
CA ILE A 90 7.74 5.58 -20.65
C ILE A 90 6.51 5.17 -21.48
N ILE A 91 5.42 4.78 -20.84
CA ILE A 91 4.25 4.19 -21.50
C ILE A 91 3.18 5.26 -21.74
N LYS A 92 2.86 5.51 -23.02
CA LYS A 92 1.93 6.58 -23.42
C LYS A 92 0.46 6.17 -23.32
N GLN A 93 0.14 4.92 -23.61
CA GLN A 93 -1.25 4.47 -23.59
C GLN A 93 -1.71 4.11 -22.17
N ARG A 94 -2.88 4.62 -21.79
CA ARG A 94 -3.48 4.41 -20.46
C ARG A 94 -3.66 2.92 -20.12
N TRP A 95 -4.26 2.16 -21.02
CA TRP A 95 -4.51 0.74 -20.77
C TRP A 95 -3.21 -0.06 -20.64
N GLN A 96 -2.15 0.31 -21.36
CA GLN A 96 -0.83 -0.30 -21.25
C GLN A 96 -0.18 -0.02 -19.90
N ARG A 97 -0.38 1.18 -19.32
CA ARG A 97 0.11 1.50 -17.96
C ARG A 97 -0.57 0.65 -16.90
N VAL A 98 -1.88 0.47 -17.03
CA VAL A 98 -2.66 -0.39 -16.12
C VAL A 98 -2.22 -1.83 -16.26
N LEU A 99 -2.09 -2.34 -17.48
CA LEU A 99 -1.60 -3.70 -17.74
C LEU A 99 -0.19 -3.92 -17.19
N CYS A 100 0.72 -2.96 -17.41
CA CYS A 100 2.07 -3.00 -16.84
C CYS A 100 2.04 -3.05 -15.31
N ALA A 101 1.18 -2.25 -14.67
CA ALA A 101 1.02 -2.27 -13.22
C ALA A 101 0.45 -3.61 -12.71
N PHE A 102 -0.48 -4.23 -13.43
CA PHE A 102 -0.99 -5.58 -13.12
C PHE A 102 0.11 -6.65 -13.27
N LEU A 103 0.91 -6.61 -14.32
CA LEU A 103 1.99 -7.58 -14.54
C LEU A 103 3.09 -7.46 -13.47
N LEU A 104 3.49 -6.23 -13.14
CA LEU A 104 4.46 -5.98 -12.06
C LEU A 104 3.91 -6.38 -10.68
N SER A 105 2.63 -6.10 -10.43
CA SER A 105 1.95 -6.51 -9.19
C SER A 105 1.86 -8.03 -9.07
N PHE A 106 1.52 -8.74 -10.14
CA PHE A 106 1.52 -10.19 -10.17
C PHE A 106 2.92 -10.77 -9.97
N GLY A 107 3.93 -10.20 -10.66
CA GLY A 107 5.32 -10.60 -10.47
C GLY A 107 5.79 -10.43 -9.02
N ALA A 108 5.36 -9.35 -8.35
CA ALA A 108 5.65 -9.12 -6.94
C ALA A 108 4.92 -10.07 -5.99
N TYR A 109 3.67 -10.44 -6.30
CA TYR A 109 2.97 -11.50 -5.58
C TYR A 109 3.73 -12.83 -5.67
N VAL A 110 4.16 -13.22 -6.87
CA VAL A 110 4.98 -14.42 -7.06
C VAL A 110 6.31 -14.30 -6.33
N TRP A 111 6.95 -13.12 -6.35
CA TRP A 111 8.18 -12.86 -5.62
C TRP A 111 8.00 -13.09 -4.10
N GLY A 112 6.91 -12.59 -3.51
CA GLY A 112 6.60 -12.77 -2.09
C GLY A 112 6.39 -14.23 -1.67
N ILE A 113 5.96 -15.10 -2.59
CA ILE A 113 5.84 -16.54 -2.33
C ILE A 113 7.22 -17.20 -2.21
N TYR A 114 8.17 -16.83 -3.06
CA TYR A 114 9.46 -17.52 -3.17
C TYR A 114 10.58 -16.89 -2.35
N VAL A 115 10.48 -15.60 -2.03
CA VAL A 115 11.50 -14.87 -1.29
C VAL A 115 10.86 -14.24 -0.06
N PRO A 116 10.93 -14.90 1.10
CA PRO A 116 10.51 -14.29 2.35
C PRO A 116 11.43 -13.11 2.70
N ASP A 117 10.92 -12.17 3.48
CA ASP A 117 11.68 -11.06 4.08
C ASP A 117 12.36 -10.13 3.06
N VAL A 118 11.63 -9.74 2.00
CA VAL A 118 12.11 -8.73 1.05
C VAL A 118 12.33 -7.41 1.78
N LYS A 119 13.59 -6.94 1.74
CA LYS A 119 14.01 -5.71 2.42
C LYS A 119 13.31 -4.49 1.83
N TYR A 120 13.06 -3.49 2.68
CA TYR A 120 12.49 -2.20 2.29
C TYR A 120 11.11 -2.25 1.61
N TYR A 121 10.37 -3.36 1.69
CA TYR A 121 8.99 -3.46 1.15
C TYR A 121 8.91 -3.19 -0.36
N VAL A 122 9.96 -3.55 -1.11
CA VAL A 122 10.02 -3.31 -2.56
C VAL A 122 8.99 -4.16 -3.29
N ASP A 123 8.89 -5.43 -2.92
CA ASP A 123 7.86 -6.35 -3.38
C ASP A 123 6.45 -5.83 -3.07
N VAL A 124 6.19 -5.36 -1.84
CA VAL A 124 4.90 -4.79 -1.46
C VAL A 124 4.58 -3.53 -2.29
N SER A 125 5.59 -2.71 -2.60
CA SER A 125 5.43 -1.52 -3.43
C SER A 125 5.02 -1.87 -4.86
N PHE A 126 5.60 -2.94 -5.43
CA PHE A 126 5.18 -3.46 -6.74
C PHE A 126 3.81 -4.15 -6.67
N LEU A 127 3.53 -4.95 -5.64
CA LEU A 127 2.22 -5.56 -5.40
C LEU A 127 1.12 -4.49 -5.40
N CYS A 128 1.36 -3.36 -4.74
CA CYS A 128 0.39 -2.29 -4.64
C CYS A 128 0.35 -1.34 -5.85
N LEU A 129 1.26 -1.47 -6.82
CA LEU A 129 1.40 -0.59 -7.99
C LEU A 129 0.10 -0.46 -8.79
N VAL A 130 -0.63 -1.56 -8.91
CA VAL A 130 -1.93 -1.62 -9.58
C VAL A 130 -2.95 -0.65 -8.98
N PHE A 131 -3.02 -0.49 -7.66
CA PHE A 131 -3.97 0.41 -7.01
C PHE A 131 -3.63 1.88 -7.31
N MET A 132 -2.34 2.24 -7.28
CA MET A 132 -1.87 3.56 -7.71
C MET A 132 -2.22 3.84 -9.17
N ALA A 133 -2.00 2.87 -10.06
CA ALA A 133 -2.33 3.00 -11.47
C ALA A 133 -3.83 3.16 -11.70
N LEU A 134 -4.66 2.34 -11.06
CA LEU A 134 -6.12 2.45 -11.15
C LEU A 134 -6.61 3.80 -10.64
N GLY A 135 -6.08 4.26 -9.50
CA GLY A 135 -6.41 5.55 -8.91
C GLY A 135 -6.10 6.72 -9.85
N TYR A 136 -4.91 6.74 -10.45
CA TYR A 136 -4.50 7.82 -11.35
C TYR A 136 -5.24 7.80 -12.69
N GLU A 137 -5.28 6.64 -13.34
CA GLU A 137 -5.85 6.51 -14.68
C GLU A 137 -7.38 6.68 -14.67
N TYR A 138 -8.06 6.13 -13.67
CA TYR A 138 -9.52 6.14 -13.58
C TYR A 138 -10.08 7.19 -12.63
N ARG A 139 -9.29 8.19 -12.20
CA ARG A 139 -9.71 9.19 -11.20
C ARG A 139 -11.08 9.82 -11.47
N GLU A 140 -11.36 10.19 -12.71
CA GLU A 140 -12.63 10.85 -13.08
C GLU A 140 -13.81 9.89 -12.92
N PHE A 141 -13.62 8.62 -13.28
CA PHE A 141 -14.62 7.59 -13.11
C PHE A 141 -14.85 7.30 -11.62
N LEU A 142 -13.77 7.12 -10.85
CA LEU A 142 -13.82 6.88 -9.41
C LEU A 142 -14.56 8.00 -8.68
N LEU A 143 -14.22 9.27 -8.98
CA LEU A 143 -14.80 10.42 -8.30
C LEU A 143 -16.19 10.80 -8.81
N LYS A 144 -16.55 10.58 -10.08
CA LYS A 144 -17.85 11.05 -10.64
C LYS A 144 -18.87 9.95 -10.84
N LYS A 145 -18.46 8.71 -11.13
CA LYS A 145 -19.37 7.63 -11.56
C LYS A 145 -19.69 6.62 -10.47
N ILE A 146 -18.80 6.41 -9.51
CA ILE A 146 -19.09 5.53 -8.36
C ILE A 146 -20.08 6.26 -7.42
N THR A 147 -21.34 5.83 -7.40
CA THR A 147 -22.37 6.37 -6.49
C THR A 147 -22.36 5.63 -5.15
N THR A 148 -23.10 6.15 -4.17
CA THR A 148 -23.34 5.45 -2.90
C THR A 148 -23.89 4.05 -3.11
N ASP A 149 -24.90 3.88 -3.95
CA ASP A 149 -25.55 2.58 -4.18
C ASP A 149 -24.58 1.55 -4.78
N ILE A 150 -23.75 2.00 -5.73
CA ILE A 150 -22.66 1.18 -6.29
C ILE A 150 -21.67 0.81 -5.18
N GLY A 151 -21.33 1.76 -4.31
CA GLY A 151 -20.43 1.53 -3.19
C GLY A 151 -20.97 0.53 -2.17
N VAL A 152 -22.27 0.59 -1.85
CA VAL A 152 -22.96 -0.38 -0.98
C VAL A 152 -23.01 -1.75 -1.65
N CYS A 153 -23.30 -1.82 -2.96
CA CYS A 153 -23.28 -3.06 -3.71
C CYS A 153 -21.90 -3.75 -3.65
N PHE A 154 -20.82 -2.98 -3.88
CA PHE A 154 -19.47 -3.51 -3.73
C PHE A 154 -19.15 -3.95 -2.30
N LEU A 155 -19.63 -3.22 -1.27
CA LEU A 155 -19.44 -3.64 0.12
C LEU A 155 -20.07 -5.00 0.37
N SER A 156 -21.35 -5.14 0.01
CA SER A 156 -22.12 -6.37 0.21
C SER A 156 -21.46 -7.55 -0.50
N LEU A 157 -21.06 -7.38 -1.76
CA LEU A 157 -20.40 -8.44 -2.50
C LEU A 157 -19.02 -8.78 -1.92
N SER A 158 -18.23 -7.79 -1.46
CA SER A 158 -16.96 -8.04 -0.77
C SER A 158 -17.15 -8.81 0.54
N VAL A 159 -18.18 -8.46 1.32
CA VAL A 159 -18.52 -9.15 2.57
C VAL A 159 -18.93 -10.60 2.28
N ILE A 160 -19.75 -10.85 1.26
CA ILE A 160 -20.14 -12.20 0.83
C ILE A 160 -18.89 -13.03 0.48
N ILE A 161 -18.01 -12.50 -0.37
CA ILE A 161 -16.78 -13.20 -0.79
C ILE A 161 -15.89 -13.51 0.43
N PHE A 162 -15.73 -12.54 1.35
CA PHE A 162 -14.95 -12.74 2.57
C PHE A 162 -15.56 -13.84 3.47
N TYR A 163 -16.88 -13.89 3.64
CA TYR A 163 -17.53 -14.93 4.43
C TYR A 163 -17.43 -16.32 3.79
N LEU A 164 -17.43 -16.41 2.46
CA LEU A 164 -17.27 -17.69 1.75
C LEU A 164 -15.84 -18.25 1.92
N ARG A 165 -14.85 -17.38 2.08
CA ARG A 165 -13.44 -17.75 2.25
C ARG A 165 -12.71 -16.76 3.17
N PRO A 166 -12.83 -16.93 4.50
CA PRO A 166 -12.11 -16.09 5.44
C PRO A 166 -10.61 -16.41 5.37
N PHE A 167 -9.80 -15.41 5.04
CA PHE A 167 -8.36 -15.51 5.01
C PHE A 167 -7.73 -14.27 5.65
N ASP A 168 -6.76 -14.50 6.53
CA ASP A 168 -5.93 -13.42 7.06
C ASP A 168 -4.90 -13.01 6.02
N THR A 169 -4.94 -11.75 5.60
CA THR A 169 -4.01 -11.19 4.61
C THR A 169 -3.10 -10.16 5.26
N ASN A 170 -1.80 -10.28 5.07
CA ASN A 170 -0.85 -9.28 5.52
C ASN A 170 -0.09 -8.66 4.34
N VAL A 171 -0.66 -7.58 3.80
CA VAL A 171 -0.06 -6.82 2.68
C VAL A 171 1.34 -6.32 3.02
N SER A 172 1.63 -6.01 4.30
CA SER A 172 2.94 -5.49 4.70
C SER A 172 4.08 -6.49 4.58
N GLN A 173 3.75 -7.78 4.48
CA GLN A 173 4.70 -8.88 4.29
C GLN A 173 4.47 -9.60 2.97
N ASN A 174 3.60 -9.06 2.10
CA ASN A 174 3.19 -9.73 0.86
C ASN A 174 2.62 -11.15 1.13
N GLU A 175 2.04 -11.37 2.31
CA GLU A 175 1.39 -12.63 2.69
C GLU A 175 -0.07 -12.59 2.22
N ILE A 176 -0.32 -13.16 1.04
CA ILE A 176 -1.64 -13.16 0.38
C ILE A 176 -2.16 -14.60 0.20
N PRO A 177 -2.60 -15.29 1.27
CA PRO A 177 -2.96 -16.71 1.21
C PRO A 177 -4.24 -17.01 0.42
N MET A 178 -5.14 -16.04 0.26
CA MET A 178 -6.31 -16.14 -0.63
C MET A 178 -5.94 -16.19 -2.12
N GLY A 179 -4.68 -15.94 -2.45
CA GLY A 179 -4.21 -15.85 -3.82
C GLY A 179 -4.46 -14.50 -4.47
N TYR A 180 -3.71 -14.23 -5.54
CA TYR A 180 -3.66 -12.91 -6.18
C TYR A 180 -5.01 -12.44 -6.71
N VAL A 181 -5.74 -13.29 -7.44
CA VAL A 181 -6.99 -12.89 -8.10
C VAL A 181 -8.06 -12.50 -7.09
N GLU A 182 -8.26 -13.32 -6.06
CA GLU A 182 -9.23 -13.07 -4.98
C GLU A 182 -8.87 -11.81 -4.20
N PHE A 183 -7.58 -11.66 -3.85
CA PHE A 183 -7.07 -10.46 -3.21
C PHE A 183 -7.33 -9.19 -4.01
N MET A 184 -7.01 -9.21 -5.31
CA MET A 184 -7.17 -8.04 -6.17
C MET A 184 -8.63 -7.66 -6.32
N LEU A 185 -9.51 -8.64 -6.51
CA LEU A 185 -10.95 -8.42 -6.63
C LEU A 185 -11.54 -7.83 -5.34
N LEU A 186 -11.25 -8.43 -4.19
CA LEU A 186 -11.69 -7.94 -2.88
C LEU A 186 -11.14 -6.54 -2.58
N ALA A 187 -9.84 -6.33 -2.80
CA ALA A 187 -9.18 -5.06 -2.53
C ALA A 187 -9.72 -3.92 -3.40
N ILE A 188 -9.95 -4.17 -4.69
CA ILE A 188 -10.54 -3.18 -5.61
C ILE A 188 -11.97 -2.88 -5.16
N MET A 189 -12.81 -3.89 -4.97
CA MET A 189 -14.21 -3.69 -4.59
C MET A 189 -14.37 -2.96 -3.27
N LEU A 190 -13.65 -3.35 -2.22
CA LEU A 190 -13.68 -2.66 -0.93
C LEU A 190 -13.23 -1.21 -1.05
N SER A 191 -12.22 -0.96 -1.89
CA SER A 191 -11.74 0.41 -2.09
C SER A 191 -12.73 1.26 -2.89
N LEU A 192 -13.40 0.68 -3.90
CA LEU A 192 -14.51 1.33 -4.62
C LEU A 192 -15.71 1.57 -3.70
N SER A 193 -16.01 0.61 -2.82
CA SER A 193 -17.05 0.72 -1.81
C SER A 193 -16.85 1.94 -0.93
N ILE A 194 -15.64 2.11 -0.37
CA ILE A 194 -15.31 3.23 0.50
C ILE A 194 -15.42 4.56 -0.27
N VAL A 195 -14.95 4.62 -1.52
CA VAL A 195 -15.09 5.82 -2.37
C VAL A 195 -16.56 6.17 -2.63
N GLY A 196 -17.44 5.18 -2.80
CA GLY A 196 -18.87 5.42 -2.99
C GLY A 196 -19.56 5.87 -1.71
N ILE A 197 -19.31 5.18 -0.60
CA ILE A 197 -19.93 5.45 0.71
C ILE A 197 -19.47 6.80 1.27
N SER A 198 -18.21 7.21 1.05
CA SER A 198 -17.69 8.48 1.57
C SER A 198 -18.48 9.70 1.06
N LYS A 199 -19.15 9.58 -0.09
CA LYS A 199 -19.99 10.65 -0.65
C LYS A 199 -21.26 10.92 0.16
N CYS A 200 -21.68 10.01 1.03
CA CYS A 200 -22.78 10.25 1.96
C CYS A 200 -22.40 11.19 3.10
N ILE A 201 -21.11 11.31 3.40
CA ILE A 201 -20.61 12.15 4.51
C ILE A 201 -20.54 13.63 4.07
N GLU A 202 -20.45 13.90 2.76
CA GLU A 202 -20.42 15.26 2.20
C GLU A 202 -21.82 15.88 2.01
N LYS A 203 -22.89 15.12 2.23
CA LYS A 203 -24.29 15.60 2.16
C LYS A 203 -24.82 15.91 3.55
#